data_AF-A6LUM8-F1
#
_entry.id   AF-A6LUM8-F1
#
_cell.length_a   1.000
_cell.length_b   1.000
_cell.length_c   1.000
_cell.angle_alpha   90.00
_cell.angle_beta   90.00
_cell.angle_gamma   90.00
#
_symmetry.space_group_name_H-M   'P 1'
#
loop_
_entity.id
_entity.type
_entity.pdbx_description
1 polymer ?
#
loop_
_entity_poly.entity_id
_entity_poly.type
_entity_poly.pdbx_seq_one_letter_code
_entity_poly.pdbx_strand_id
1 'polypeptide(L)'
;MKKYLNKGLLYAWFNSAKAAIAIGLLVWGAVAYEIIKSNLNDVRNRLANNFDNYYYTNVCNEYFMLSIIFVAIYFIAKGINKRNTEMFLCSGPYTKKQIRYNEFICLLITLILFVITYIYIAIVSYFGNAEFISIMEGYWNIVIIETSKIILLGIIGIMFMLIIDLMFSNSVIGFISMISIIPASIFIVIVKVGSILVYFGVNKNYSLLDKIIGLDYNGKLRRGFFELVFDRISVKDIIIRNLWIETVIILFIIIIMIIVYSVVQNKYKLENANKIFSSQNNEKILLILVSTAAGSFASLFLTESFIHSLQRKNGNSMVLIGSDLIKGLGLDIICMLLIGFIAYKVIKRILKNIV
;
A
#
# COMPACT_ATOMS: atom_id res chain seq x y z
N MET A 1 16.88 13.90 -32.83
CA MET A 1 15.49 13.39 -32.90
C MET A 1 15.01 12.67 -31.63
N LYS A 2 15.72 11.68 -31.06
CA LYS A 2 15.26 10.92 -29.87
C LYS A 2 14.85 11.78 -28.64
N LYS A 3 15.59 12.86 -28.33
CA LYS A 3 15.24 13.80 -27.23
C LYS A 3 13.91 14.54 -27.48
N TYR A 4 13.62 14.92 -28.73
CA TYR A 4 12.38 15.63 -29.09
C TYR A 4 11.16 14.70 -29.06
N LEU A 5 11.35 13.46 -29.50
CA LEU A 5 10.32 12.41 -29.45
C LEU A 5 9.90 12.10 -28.01
N ASN A 6 10.86 11.96 -27.08
CA ASN A 6 10.56 11.73 -25.66
C ASN A 6 9.82 12.91 -25.02
N LYS A 7 10.19 14.15 -25.38
CA LYS A 7 9.44 15.34 -24.94
C LYS A 7 7.99 15.30 -25.43
N GLY A 8 7.76 14.92 -26.69
CA GLY A 8 6.42 14.78 -27.26
C GLY A 8 5.53 13.80 -26.49
N LEU A 9 6.08 12.66 -26.04
CA LEU A 9 5.35 11.70 -25.20
C LEU A 9 4.94 12.29 -23.85
N LEU A 10 5.86 13.00 -23.19
CA LEU A 10 5.56 13.67 -21.92
C LEU A 10 4.46 14.73 -22.09
N TYR A 11 4.55 15.55 -23.15
CA TYR A 11 3.53 16.55 -23.46
C TYR A 11 2.17 15.93 -23.72
N ALA A 12 2.10 14.84 -24.49
CA ALA A 12 0.85 14.15 -24.76
C ALA A 12 0.19 13.63 -23.47
N TRP A 13 0.98 13.03 -22.57
CA TRP A 13 0.50 12.51 -21.29
C TRP A 13 0.02 13.63 -20.36
N PHE A 14 0.79 14.70 -20.21
CA PHE A 14 0.35 15.83 -19.39
C PHE A 14 -0.86 16.54 -19.98
N ASN A 15 -0.98 16.62 -21.32
CA ASN A 15 -2.14 17.23 -21.94
C ASN A 15 -3.44 16.43 -21.69
N SER A 16 -3.37 15.10 -21.64
CA SER A 16 -4.52 14.27 -21.27
C SER A 16 -4.82 14.34 -19.77
N ALA A 17 -3.78 14.39 -18.93
CA ALA A 17 -3.92 14.36 -17.48
C ALA A 17 -4.14 15.73 -16.82
N LYS A 18 -3.91 16.86 -17.50
CA LYS A 18 -3.85 18.21 -16.89
C LYS A 18 -5.05 18.57 -16.01
N ALA A 19 -6.26 18.28 -16.49
CA ALA A 19 -7.49 18.58 -15.74
C ALA A 19 -7.60 17.71 -14.48
N ALA A 20 -7.28 16.42 -14.59
CA ALA A 20 -7.28 15.50 -13.47
C ALA A 20 -6.21 15.86 -12.43
N ILE A 21 -5.02 16.28 -12.87
CA ILE A 21 -3.95 16.75 -11.98
C ILE A 21 -4.40 18.03 -11.26
N ALA A 22 -4.97 19.01 -11.96
CA ALA A 22 -5.44 20.25 -11.34
C ALA A 22 -6.54 20.00 -10.28
N ILE A 23 -7.55 19.18 -10.62
CA ILE A 23 -8.59 18.79 -9.66
C ILE A 23 -7.98 18.01 -8.50
N GLY A 24 -7.08 17.07 -8.79
CA GLY A 24 -6.38 16.30 -7.78
C GLY A 24 -5.60 17.18 -6.79
N LEU A 25 -4.89 18.21 -7.28
CA LEU A 25 -4.15 19.15 -6.43
C LEU A 25 -5.08 19.96 -5.52
N LEU A 26 -6.24 20.39 -6.01
CA LEU A 26 -7.24 21.09 -5.19
C LEU A 26 -7.81 20.18 -4.09
N VAL A 27 -8.20 18.95 -4.46
CA VAL A 27 -8.76 17.97 -3.51
C VAL A 27 -7.70 17.57 -2.47
N TRP A 28 -6.48 17.25 -2.92
CA TRP A 28 -5.38 16.93 -2.02
C TRP A 28 -5.04 18.10 -1.11
N GLY A 29 -5.10 19.33 -1.63
CA GLY A 29 -4.88 20.51 -0.82
C GLY A 29 -5.92 20.67 0.30
N ALA A 30 -7.20 20.44 0.00
CA ALA A 30 -8.24 20.45 1.02
C ALA A 30 -8.04 19.34 2.07
N VAL A 31 -7.69 18.12 1.64
CA VAL A 31 -7.44 16.98 2.53
C VAL A 31 -6.22 17.24 3.43
N ALA A 32 -5.11 17.71 2.86
CA ALA A 32 -3.90 18.03 3.60
C ALA A 32 -4.13 19.14 4.64
N TYR A 33 -4.95 20.14 4.30
CA TYR A 33 -5.35 21.20 5.24
C TYR A 33 -6.14 20.63 6.43
N GLU A 34 -7.13 19.78 6.18
CA GLU A 34 -7.91 19.17 7.27
C GLU A 34 -7.07 18.22 8.14
N ILE A 35 -6.13 17.48 7.56
CA ILE A 35 -5.17 16.65 8.31
C ILE A 35 -4.34 17.52 9.28
N ILE A 36 -3.71 18.58 8.78
CA ILE A 36 -2.87 19.46 9.60
C ILE A 36 -3.70 20.19 10.66
N LYS A 37 -4.89 20.67 10.29
CA LYS A 37 -5.81 21.35 11.21
C LYS A 37 -6.31 20.42 12.30
N SER A 38 -6.67 19.17 11.96
CA SER A 38 -7.07 18.15 12.94
C SER A 38 -5.95 17.89 13.94
N ASN A 39 -4.71 17.74 13.48
CA ASN A 39 -3.57 17.59 14.38
C ASN A 39 -3.33 18.79 15.28
N LEU A 40 -3.41 20.00 14.75
CA LEU A 40 -3.26 21.22 15.57
C LEU A 40 -4.35 21.29 16.64
N ASN A 41 -5.59 20.98 16.29
CA ASN A 41 -6.69 20.95 17.26
C ASN A 41 -6.51 19.85 18.32
N ASP A 42 -6.00 18.68 17.92
CA ASP A 42 -5.66 17.62 18.87
C ASP A 42 -4.59 18.07 19.87
N VAL A 43 -3.55 18.77 19.41
CA VAL A 43 -2.54 19.32 20.32
C VAL A 43 -3.13 20.43 21.21
N ARG A 44 -4.02 21.29 20.69
CA ARG A 44 -4.72 22.28 21.53
C ARG A 44 -5.47 21.62 22.68
N ASN A 45 -6.22 20.56 22.37
CA ASN A 45 -6.98 19.81 23.36
C ASN A 45 -6.07 19.12 24.38
N ARG A 46 -4.92 18.58 23.95
CA ARG A 46 -3.94 17.96 24.85
C ARG A 46 -3.21 18.97 25.73
N LEU A 47 -2.89 20.14 25.18
CA LEU A 47 -2.28 21.22 25.95
C LEU A 47 -3.22 21.68 27.05
N ALA A 48 -4.51 21.85 26.73
CA ALA A 48 -5.53 22.28 27.69
C ALA A 48 -5.78 21.23 28.80
N ASN A 49 -5.75 19.94 28.47
CA ASN A 49 -6.12 18.88 29.41
C ASN A 49 -4.93 18.28 30.18
N ASN A 50 -3.77 18.15 29.54
CA ASN A 50 -2.64 17.37 30.04
C ASN A 50 -1.31 18.14 30.02
N PHE A 51 -1.30 19.42 29.63
CA PHE A 51 -0.09 20.25 29.44
C PHE A 51 0.94 19.60 28.51
N ASP A 52 0.49 18.75 27.60
CA ASP A 52 1.33 18.13 26.57
C ASP A 52 1.33 18.99 25.31
N ASN A 53 2.50 19.42 24.87
CA ASN A 53 2.73 20.31 23.73
C ASN A 53 3.42 19.61 22.54
N TYR A 54 3.56 18.28 22.55
CA TYR A 54 4.19 17.56 21.44
C TYR A 54 3.27 17.53 20.22
N TYR A 55 3.84 17.79 19.03
CA TYR A 55 3.15 17.50 17.78
C TYR A 55 3.25 16.00 17.45
N TYR A 56 2.33 15.49 16.63
CA TYR A 56 2.19 14.06 16.34
C TYR A 56 2.21 13.77 14.83
N THR A 57 2.73 12.60 14.46
CA THR A 57 2.64 12.07 13.09
C THR A 57 1.22 11.60 12.77
N ASN A 58 0.93 11.48 11.47
CA ASN A 58 -0.35 10.98 10.99
C ASN A 58 -0.35 9.46 10.79
N VAL A 59 -1.53 8.88 10.95
CA VAL A 59 -1.77 7.45 10.66
C VAL A 59 -1.82 7.25 9.14
N CYS A 60 -1.31 6.10 8.66
CA CYS A 60 -1.26 5.79 7.24
C CYS A 60 -2.63 5.89 6.52
N ASN A 61 -3.72 5.60 7.23
CA ASN A 61 -5.09 5.68 6.71
C ASN A 61 -5.49 7.07 6.22
N GLU A 62 -4.91 8.14 6.79
CA GLU A 62 -5.20 9.52 6.38
C GLU A 62 -4.70 9.80 4.95
N TYR A 63 -3.71 9.03 4.48
CA TYR A 63 -3.17 9.10 3.11
C TYR A 63 -3.96 8.27 2.09
N PHE A 64 -5.03 7.59 2.51
CA PHE A 64 -5.84 6.77 1.60
C PHE A 64 -6.45 7.60 0.45
N MET A 65 -6.89 8.83 0.73
CA MET A 65 -7.42 9.74 -0.29
C MET A 65 -6.38 10.11 -1.36
N LEU A 66 -5.12 10.30 -0.98
CA LEU A 66 -4.03 10.53 -1.93
C LEU A 66 -3.92 9.37 -2.93
N SER A 67 -4.03 8.14 -2.42
CA SER A 67 -3.95 6.93 -3.25
C SER A 67 -5.08 6.90 -4.29
N ILE A 68 -6.32 7.20 -3.89
CA ILE A 68 -7.48 7.27 -4.80
C ILE A 68 -7.26 8.32 -5.90
N ILE A 69 -6.79 9.51 -5.51
CA ILE A 69 -6.52 10.61 -6.45
C ILE A 69 -5.50 10.17 -7.51
N PHE A 70 -4.43 9.50 -7.10
CA PHE A 70 -3.43 8.97 -8.03
C PHE A 70 -4.00 7.95 -9.01
N VAL A 71 -4.81 7.00 -8.53
CA VAL A 71 -5.46 6.02 -9.41
C VAL A 71 -6.37 6.71 -10.42
N ALA A 72 -7.14 7.72 -9.99
CA ALA A 72 -8.03 8.47 -10.86
C ALA A 72 -7.27 9.28 -11.94
N ILE A 73 -6.15 9.92 -11.57
CA ILE A 73 -5.29 10.62 -12.53
C ILE A 73 -4.73 9.63 -13.55
N TYR A 74 -4.22 8.48 -13.09
CA TYR A 74 -3.69 7.45 -13.97
C TYR A 74 -4.77 6.91 -14.93
N PHE A 75 -6.01 6.72 -14.43
CA PHE A 75 -7.16 6.33 -15.24
C PHE A 75 -7.44 7.29 -16.39
N ILE A 76 -7.57 8.57 -16.06
CA ILE A 76 -7.92 9.61 -17.03
C ILE A 76 -6.77 9.81 -18.03
N ALA A 77 -5.51 9.79 -17.56
CA ALA A 77 -4.34 9.96 -18.40
C ALA A 77 -4.20 8.84 -19.45
N LYS A 78 -4.55 7.62 -19.06
CA LYS A 78 -4.41 6.42 -19.89
C LYS A 78 -5.60 6.15 -20.81
N GLY A 79 -6.80 6.52 -20.37
CA GLY A 79 -8.05 6.33 -21.10
C GLY A 79 -8.53 4.87 -21.18
N ILE A 80 -9.74 4.71 -21.72
CA ILE A 80 -10.47 3.42 -21.73
C ILE A 80 -9.82 2.41 -22.69
N ASN A 81 -9.25 2.85 -23.82
CA ASN A 81 -8.75 1.96 -24.88
C ASN A 81 -7.21 1.77 -24.85
N LYS A 82 -6.69 1.30 -23.72
CA LYS A 82 -5.25 1.04 -23.47
C LYS A 82 -4.53 0.35 -24.63
N ARG A 83 -5.11 -0.74 -25.17
CA ARG A 83 -4.49 -1.53 -26.26
C ARG A 83 -4.29 -0.71 -27.53
N ASN A 84 -5.28 0.10 -27.89
CA ASN A 84 -5.21 0.92 -29.10
C ASN A 84 -4.20 2.06 -28.95
N THR A 85 -4.15 2.70 -27.78
CA THR A 85 -3.13 3.71 -27.47
C THR A 85 -1.73 3.13 -27.48
N GLU A 86 -1.51 1.95 -26.88
CA GLU A 86 -0.19 1.30 -26.89
C GLU A 86 0.22 0.85 -28.30
N MET A 87 -0.71 0.32 -29.10
CA MET A 87 -0.47 -0.05 -30.50
C MET A 87 -0.16 1.18 -31.37
N PHE A 88 -0.91 2.27 -31.19
CA PHE A 88 -0.67 3.52 -31.90
C PHE A 88 0.71 4.10 -31.57
N LEU A 89 1.07 4.18 -30.28
CA LEU A 89 2.38 4.68 -29.86
C LEU A 89 3.53 3.76 -30.33
N CYS A 90 3.33 2.45 -30.34
CA CYS A 90 4.32 1.48 -30.85
C CYS A 90 4.43 1.46 -32.38
N SER A 91 3.41 1.91 -33.11
CA SER A 91 3.47 2.09 -34.57
C SER A 91 4.29 3.33 -34.98
N GLY A 92 4.49 4.26 -34.03
CA GLY A 92 5.42 5.38 -34.16
C GLY A 92 6.88 5.01 -33.87
N PRO A 93 7.80 5.99 -33.81
CA PRO A 93 9.23 5.76 -33.60
C PRO A 93 9.60 5.39 -32.15
N TYR A 94 8.64 4.94 -31.35
CA TYR A 94 8.77 4.76 -29.90
C TYR A 94 8.90 3.28 -29.53
N THR A 95 9.87 2.98 -28.66
CA THR A 95 9.96 1.64 -28.06
C THR A 95 9.03 1.52 -26.86
N LYS A 96 8.52 0.31 -26.59
CA LYS A 96 7.69 0.00 -25.41
C LYS A 96 8.36 0.42 -24.10
N LYS A 97 9.68 0.23 -23.99
CA LYS A 97 10.45 0.63 -22.82
C LYS A 97 10.42 2.15 -22.61
N GLN A 98 10.55 2.94 -23.69
CA GLN A 98 10.50 4.40 -23.61
C GLN A 98 9.12 4.92 -23.18
N ILE A 99 8.04 4.36 -23.72
CA ILE A 99 6.67 4.75 -23.35
C ILE A 99 6.47 4.56 -21.84
N ARG A 100 6.83 3.38 -21.32
CA ARG A 100 6.67 3.03 -19.90
C ARG A 100 7.58 3.82 -18.97
N TYR A 101 8.81 4.07 -19.39
CA TYR A 101 9.72 4.92 -18.62
C TYR A 101 9.20 6.36 -18.53
N ASN A 102 8.60 6.88 -19.61
CA ASN A 102 7.97 8.20 -19.60
C ASN A 102 6.70 8.22 -18.73
N GLU A 103 5.86 7.18 -18.75
CA GLU A 103 4.71 7.05 -17.83
C GLU A 103 5.16 7.12 -16.36
N PHE A 104 6.23 6.40 -16.01
CA PHE A 104 6.80 6.43 -14.67
C PHE A 104 7.32 7.83 -14.29
N ILE A 105 8.07 8.50 -15.18
CA ILE A 105 8.55 9.88 -14.96
C ILE A 105 7.37 10.85 -14.76
N CYS A 106 6.34 10.76 -15.60
CA CYS A 106 5.15 11.60 -15.48
C CYS A 106 4.50 11.46 -14.09
N LEU A 107 4.33 10.21 -13.62
CA LEU A 107 3.76 9.95 -12.30
C LEU A 107 4.65 10.47 -11.16
N LEU A 108 5.98 10.37 -11.28
CA LEU A 108 6.90 10.97 -10.31
C LEU A 108 6.82 12.50 -10.29
N ILE A 109 6.69 13.14 -11.46
CA ILE A 109 6.49 14.60 -11.53
C ILE A 109 5.17 14.98 -10.85
N THR A 110 4.09 14.21 -11.06
CA THR A 110 2.83 14.47 -10.34
C THR A 110 2.96 14.31 -8.83
N LEU A 111 3.75 13.33 -8.35
CA LEU A 111 4.05 13.17 -6.94
C LEU A 111 4.80 14.36 -6.36
N ILE A 112 5.76 14.91 -7.10
CA ILE A 112 6.47 16.14 -6.68
C ILE A 112 5.48 17.30 -6.52
N LEU A 113 4.51 17.46 -7.43
CA LEU A 113 3.49 18.51 -7.30
C LEU A 113 2.65 18.33 -6.03
N PHE A 114 2.22 17.11 -5.71
CA PHE A 114 1.48 16.81 -4.48
C PHE A 114 2.29 17.07 -3.20
N VAL A 115 3.58 16.73 -3.22
CA VAL A 115 4.50 17.02 -2.12
C VAL A 115 4.65 18.54 -1.93
N ILE A 116 4.83 19.30 -3.00
CA ILE A 116 4.92 20.76 -2.94
C ILE A 116 3.64 21.35 -2.35
N THR A 117 2.46 20.88 -2.76
CA THR A 117 1.19 21.36 -2.18
C THR A 117 1.07 21.06 -0.69
N TYR A 118 1.52 19.89 -0.23
CA TYR A 118 1.52 19.56 1.19
C TYR A 118 2.44 20.51 1.99
N ILE A 119 3.66 20.73 1.51
CA ILE A 119 4.62 21.65 2.12
C ILE A 119 4.05 23.08 2.15
N TYR A 120 3.44 23.53 1.06
CA TYR A 120 2.80 24.84 0.99
C TYR A 120 1.73 25.01 2.07
N ILE A 121 0.86 24.02 2.25
CA ILE A 121 -0.19 24.06 3.28
C ILE A 121 0.41 24.04 4.69
N ALA A 122 1.46 23.25 4.92
CA ALA A 122 2.17 23.23 6.20
C ALA A 122 2.78 24.61 6.55
N ILE A 123 3.31 25.33 5.56
CA ILE A 123 3.82 26.70 5.72
C ILE A 123 2.68 27.68 5.98
N VAL A 124 1.59 27.61 5.23
CA VAL A 124 0.41 28.49 5.44
C VAL A 124 -0.18 28.27 6.84
N SER A 125 -0.30 27.02 7.27
CA SER A 125 -0.78 26.67 8.61
C SER A 125 0.15 27.18 9.71
N TYR A 126 1.47 27.17 9.47
CA TYR A 126 2.47 27.75 10.36
C TYR A 126 2.22 29.24 10.60
N PHE A 127 2.06 30.02 9.52
CA PHE A 127 1.79 31.45 9.65
C PHE A 127 0.42 31.75 10.23
N GLY A 128 -0.60 30.96 9.88
CA GLY A 128 -1.97 31.14 10.38
C GLY A 128 -2.14 30.86 11.88
N ASN A 129 -1.23 30.09 12.48
CA ASN A 129 -1.28 29.71 13.91
C ASN A 129 0.06 29.98 14.62
N ALA A 130 0.79 31.02 14.22
CA ALA A 130 2.17 31.26 14.65
C ALA A 130 2.34 31.31 16.17
N GLU A 131 1.42 31.97 16.88
CA GLU A 131 1.43 32.04 18.35
C GLU A 131 1.32 30.66 18.99
N PHE A 132 0.38 29.84 18.52
CA PHE A 132 0.16 28.49 19.05
C PHE A 132 1.34 27.57 18.73
N ILE A 133 1.84 27.61 17.49
CA ILE A 133 2.94 26.73 17.05
C ILE A 133 4.25 27.09 17.75
N SER A 134 4.45 28.35 18.18
CA SER A 134 5.62 28.75 18.96
C SER A 134 5.74 28.03 20.31
N ILE A 135 4.62 27.57 20.87
CA ILE A 135 4.54 26.84 22.14
C ILE A 135 4.68 25.32 21.92
N MET A 136 4.45 24.86 20.69
CA MET A 136 4.48 23.45 20.32
C MET A 136 5.89 22.96 20.03
N GLU A 137 6.19 21.75 20.48
CA GLU A 137 7.48 21.12 20.23
C GLU A 137 7.48 20.29 18.94
N GLY A 138 8.45 20.60 18.06
CA GLY A 138 8.86 19.77 16.93
C GLY A 138 7.91 19.72 15.73
N TYR A 139 7.08 20.76 15.53
CA TYR A 139 6.23 20.92 14.34
C TYR A 139 6.99 20.65 13.03
N TRP A 140 8.13 21.32 12.81
CA TRP A 140 8.93 21.18 11.59
C TRP A 140 9.54 19.79 11.42
N ASN A 141 9.96 19.13 12.51
CA ASN A 141 10.52 17.79 12.45
C ASN A 141 9.47 16.79 11.93
N ILE A 142 8.24 16.90 12.41
CA ILE A 142 7.15 16.04 11.94
C ILE A 142 6.73 16.39 10.52
N VAL A 143 6.67 17.67 10.14
CA VAL A 143 6.37 18.06 8.76
C VAL A 143 7.38 17.42 7.79
N ILE A 144 8.67 17.40 8.13
CA ILE A 144 9.70 16.72 7.34
C ILE A 144 9.46 15.21 7.27
N ILE A 145 9.14 14.57 8.39
CA ILE A 145 8.84 13.14 8.46
C ILE A 145 7.61 12.79 7.61
N GLU A 146 6.51 13.52 7.74
CA GLU A 146 5.30 13.31 6.95
C GLU A 146 5.56 13.55 5.46
N THR A 147 6.36 14.56 5.11
CA THR A 147 6.80 14.78 3.73
C THR A 147 7.57 13.57 3.19
N SER A 148 8.50 13.02 3.98
CA SER A 148 9.24 11.82 3.59
C SER A 148 8.34 10.59 3.43
N LYS A 149 7.33 10.41 4.30
CA LYS A 149 6.33 9.35 4.17
C LYS A 149 5.54 9.46 2.88
N ILE A 150 5.04 10.66 2.56
CA ILE A 150 4.29 10.91 1.31
C ILE A 150 5.14 10.52 0.09
N ILE A 151 6.42 10.88 0.08
CA ILE A 151 7.35 10.51 -1.00
C ILE A 151 7.51 8.98 -1.08
N LEU A 152 7.85 8.33 0.03
CA LEU A 152 8.13 6.89 0.07
C LEU A 152 6.90 6.04 -0.27
N LEU A 153 5.76 6.32 0.40
CA LEU A 153 4.49 5.64 0.14
C LEU A 153 3.96 5.95 -1.26
N GLY A 154 4.15 7.20 -1.74
CA GLY A 154 3.79 7.60 -3.10
C GLY A 154 4.55 6.79 -4.17
N ILE A 155 5.86 6.58 -3.98
CA ILE A 155 6.66 5.75 -4.90
C ILE A 155 6.19 4.30 -4.87
N ILE A 156 5.94 3.73 -3.69
CA ILE A 156 5.38 2.36 -3.57
C ILE A 156 4.04 2.28 -4.31
N GLY A 157 3.15 3.25 -4.09
CA GLY A 157 1.86 3.35 -4.76
C GLY A 157 2.01 3.36 -6.27
N ILE A 158 2.84 4.25 -6.82
CA ILE A 158 3.13 4.35 -8.27
C ILE A 158 3.62 3.01 -8.83
N MET A 159 4.57 2.38 -8.16
CA MET A 159 5.12 1.09 -8.59
C MET A 159 4.06 -0.01 -8.60
N PHE A 160 3.22 -0.06 -7.56
CA PHE A 160 2.08 -0.97 -7.49
C PHE A 160 1.12 -0.76 -8.67
N MET A 161 0.76 0.50 -8.98
CA MET A 161 -0.12 0.82 -10.12
C MET A 161 0.43 0.29 -11.44
N LEU A 162 1.71 0.56 -11.69
CA LEU A 162 2.36 0.20 -12.95
C LEU A 162 2.52 -1.32 -13.10
N ILE A 163 2.82 -2.03 -12.01
CA ILE A 163 2.90 -3.50 -12.04
C ILE A 163 1.53 -4.10 -12.36
N ILE A 164 0.47 -3.66 -11.69
CA ILE A 164 -0.88 -4.18 -11.92
C ILE A 164 -1.34 -3.86 -13.32
N ASP A 165 -1.13 -2.62 -13.76
CA ASP A 165 -1.43 -2.24 -15.12
C ASP A 165 -0.73 -3.18 -16.12
N LEU A 166 0.54 -3.52 -15.94
CA LEU A 166 1.21 -4.48 -16.83
C LEU A 166 0.62 -5.90 -16.80
N MET A 167 -0.06 -6.31 -15.73
CA MET A 167 -0.67 -7.64 -15.62
C MET A 167 -1.95 -7.77 -16.48
N PHE A 168 -2.63 -6.66 -16.77
CA PHE A 168 -3.90 -6.65 -17.49
C PHE A 168 -3.79 -6.01 -18.88
N SER A 169 -4.43 -6.65 -19.86
CA SER A 169 -4.52 -6.11 -21.22
C SER A 169 -5.68 -5.12 -21.38
N ASN A 170 -6.74 -5.29 -20.59
CA ASN A 170 -7.88 -4.38 -20.53
C ASN A 170 -7.69 -3.36 -19.39
N SER A 171 -7.84 -2.08 -19.72
CA SER A 171 -7.73 -0.97 -18.77
C SER A 171 -8.74 -1.12 -17.63
N VAL A 172 -10.03 -1.33 -17.93
CA VAL A 172 -11.13 -1.36 -16.96
C VAL A 172 -10.93 -2.46 -15.93
N ILE A 173 -10.52 -3.66 -16.38
CA ILE A 173 -10.24 -4.78 -15.48
C ILE A 173 -8.97 -4.52 -14.66
N GLY A 174 -7.96 -3.89 -15.27
CA GLY A 174 -6.78 -3.39 -14.57
C GLY A 174 -7.15 -2.43 -13.43
N PHE A 175 -8.12 -1.54 -13.63
CA PHE A 175 -8.54 -0.60 -12.58
C PHE A 175 -9.37 -1.26 -11.47
N ILE A 176 -10.34 -2.11 -11.84
CA ILE A 176 -11.13 -2.85 -10.84
C ILE A 176 -10.20 -3.71 -9.97
N SER A 177 -9.22 -4.37 -10.60
CA SER A 177 -8.27 -5.19 -9.87
C SER A 177 -7.31 -4.38 -8.99
N MET A 178 -6.93 -3.19 -9.44
CA MET A 178 -6.04 -2.28 -8.72
C MET A 178 -6.68 -1.65 -7.48
N ILE A 179 -7.98 -1.31 -7.54
CA ILE A 179 -8.72 -0.71 -6.42
C ILE A 179 -9.22 -1.77 -5.45
N SER A 180 -9.74 -2.90 -5.97
CA SER A 180 -10.51 -3.86 -5.17
C SER A 180 -9.84 -5.22 -5.08
N ILE A 181 -9.70 -5.94 -6.20
CA ILE A 181 -9.38 -7.38 -6.16
C ILE A 181 -8.02 -7.65 -5.51
N ILE A 182 -6.97 -6.95 -5.95
CA ILE A 182 -5.61 -7.17 -5.47
C ILE A 182 -5.44 -6.66 -4.03
N PRO A 183 -5.79 -5.40 -3.69
CA PRO A 183 -5.70 -4.94 -2.30
C PRO A 183 -6.52 -5.78 -1.32
N ALA A 184 -7.76 -6.15 -1.65
CA ALA A 184 -8.60 -6.96 -0.77
C ALA A 184 -8.01 -8.37 -0.57
N SER A 185 -7.49 -8.99 -1.64
CA SER A 185 -6.86 -10.30 -1.53
C SER A 185 -5.60 -10.28 -0.65
N ILE A 186 -4.75 -9.24 -0.79
CA ILE A 186 -3.56 -9.05 0.04
C ILE A 186 -3.97 -8.81 1.50
N PHE A 187 -4.96 -7.95 1.74
CA PHE A 187 -5.46 -7.64 3.08
C PHE A 187 -5.94 -8.89 3.81
N ILE A 188 -6.76 -9.73 3.16
CA ILE A 188 -7.25 -10.99 3.75
C ILE A 188 -6.10 -11.92 4.11
N VAL A 189 -5.09 -12.04 3.23
CA VAL A 189 -3.91 -12.88 3.50
C VAL A 189 -3.12 -12.33 4.69
N ILE A 190 -2.92 -11.01 4.77
CA ILE A 190 -2.22 -10.36 5.90
C ILE A 190 -2.98 -10.60 7.22
N VAL A 191 -4.30 -10.41 7.23
CA VAL A 191 -5.14 -10.66 8.41
C VAL A 191 -4.98 -12.11 8.88
N LYS A 192 -5.00 -13.07 7.94
CA LYS A 192 -4.80 -14.47 8.30
C LYS A 192 -3.40 -14.73 8.83
N VAL A 193 -2.35 -14.21 8.20
CA VAL A 193 -0.97 -14.31 8.72
C VAL A 193 -0.88 -13.73 10.13
N GLY A 194 -1.51 -12.57 10.38
CA GLY A 194 -1.62 -11.97 11.71
C GLY A 194 -2.27 -12.91 12.72
N SER A 195 -3.43 -13.50 12.39
CA SER A 195 -4.10 -14.47 13.26
C SER A 195 -3.22 -15.68 13.59
N ILE A 196 -2.43 -16.15 12.61
CA ILE A 196 -1.47 -17.25 12.80
C ILE A 196 -0.38 -16.85 13.79
N LEU A 197 0.16 -15.64 13.67
CA LEU A 197 1.20 -15.13 14.55
C LEU A 197 0.72 -14.95 16.00
N VAL A 198 -0.58 -14.67 16.23
CA VAL A 198 -1.17 -14.53 17.57
C VAL A 198 -1.15 -15.86 18.33
N TYR A 199 -1.52 -16.97 17.69
CA TYR A 199 -1.55 -18.25 18.39
C TYR A 199 -0.20 -18.99 18.32
N PHE A 200 0.73 -18.55 17.46
CA PHE A 200 2.07 -19.13 17.36
C PHE A 200 2.95 -18.72 18.55
N GLY A 201 3.20 -19.65 19.46
CA GLY A 201 3.98 -19.39 20.67
C GLY A 201 5.48 -19.47 20.50
N VAL A 202 6.19 -18.43 20.96
CA VAL A 202 7.64 -18.50 21.22
C VAL A 202 7.90 -18.97 22.66
N ASN A 203 7.01 -18.63 23.60
CA ASN A 203 7.05 -19.07 25.00
C ASN A 203 5.62 -19.13 25.59
N LYS A 204 5.41 -19.78 26.75
CA LYS A 204 4.07 -19.98 27.38
C LYS A 204 3.24 -18.69 27.55
N ASN A 205 3.89 -17.53 27.61
CA ASN A 205 3.27 -16.24 27.86
C ASN A 205 3.37 -15.26 26.67
N TYR A 206 4.00 -15.65 25.55
CA TYR A 206 4.27 -14.75 24.43
C TYR A 206 3.97 -15.38 23.09
N SER A 207 3.12 -14.72 22.31
CA SER A 207 2.97 -15.00 20.90
C SER A 207 4.16 -14.44 20.10
N LEU A 208 4.34 -14.95 18.88
CA LEU A 208 5.34 -14.43 17.96
C LEU A 208 4.97 -13.02 17.49
N LEU A 209 3.67 -12.71 17.41
CA LEU A 209 3.19 -11.36 17.17
C LEU A 209 3.62 -10.39 18.28
N ASP A 210 3.44 -10.76 19.55
CA ASP A 210 3.84 -9.93 20.69
C ASP A 210 5.34 -9.64 20.69
N LYS A 211 6.15 -10.59 20.21
CA LYS A 211 7.60 -10.40 20.07
C LYS A 211 7.97 -9.50 18.90
N ILE A 212 7.23 -9.53 17.79
CA ILE A 212 7.43 -8.65 16.63
C ILE A 212 7.02 -7.22 16.96
N ILE A 213 5.85 -7.06 17.58
CA ILE A 213 5.31 -5.77 18.02
C ILE A 213 6.13 -5.23 19.22
N GLY A 214 6.86 -6.10 19.91
CA GLY A 214 7.68 -5.76 21.04
C GLY A 214 6.80 -5.41 22.23
N LEU A 215 6.07 -6.36 22.83
CA LEU A 215 5.40 -6.12 24.11
C LEU A 215 6.35 -6.50 25.26
N ASP A 216 6.49 -5.62 26.24
CA ASP A 216 7.25 -5.84 27.47
C ASP A 216 6.51 -6.81 28.41
N TYR A 217 7.19 -7.33 29.44
CA TYR A 217 6.64 -8.26 30.45
C TYR A 217 5.37 -7.78 31.16
N ASN A 218 5.11 -6.47 31.12
CA ASN A 218 3.93 -5.83 31.70
C ASN A 218 2.83 -5.49 30.66
N GLY A 219 2.89 -6.04 29.44
CA GLY A 219 1.93 -5.74 28.36
C GLY A 219 2.05 -4.31 27.80
N LYS A 220 3.13 -3.60 28.13
CA LYS A 220 3.44 -2.27 27.57
C LYS A 220 4.16 -2.44 26.25
N LEU A 221 3.77 -1.70 25.21
CA LEU A 221 4.47 -1.64 23.93
C LEU A 221 5.93 -1.19 24.14
N ARG A 222 6.84 -2.14 24.11
CA ARG A 222 8.28 -1.96 23.88
C ARG A 222 8.48 -1.68 22.38
N ARG A 223 8.18 -0.43 21.99
CA ARG A 223 8.53 0.28 20.75
C ARG A 223 9.01 -0.65 19.62
N GLY A 224 8.03 -1.15 18.85
CA GLY A 224 8.26 -2.09 17.76
C GLY A 224 8.85 -1.42 16.51
N PHE A 225 9.25 -2.26 15.55
CA PHE A 225 9.56 -1.81 14.18
C PHE A 225 8.24 -1.46 13.46
N PHE A 226 8.24 -0.42 12.61
CA PHE A 226 7.14 0.04 11.74
C PHE A 226 6.13 1.03 12.34
N GLU A 227 6.24 1.39 13.63
CA GLU A 227 5.32 2.37 14.24
C GLU A 227 5.42 3.72 13.52
N LEU A 228 6.61 4.13 13.06
CA LEU A 228 6.78 5.47 12.49
C LEU A 228 6.03 5.64 11.18
N VAL A 229 5.93 4.59 10.36
CA VAL A 229 5.25 4.63 9.06
C VAL A 229 3.73 4.42 9.19
N PHE A 230 3.30 3.57 10.12
CA PHE A 230 1.90 3.15 10.20
C PHE A 230 1.10 3.82 11.34
N ASP A 231 1.76 4.18 12.44
CA ASP A 231 1.12 4.68 13.66
C ASP A 231 1.39 6.17 13.95
N ARG A 232 0.63 6.68 14.93
CA ARG A 232 0.73 8.05 15.46
C ARG A 232 1.78 8.11 16.57
N ILE A 233 2.83 8.88 16.36
CA ILE A 233 3.99 9.03 17.26
C ILE A 233 4.23 10.50 17.57
N SER A 234 4.57 10.77 18.84
CA SER A 234 4.96 12.10 19.32
C SER A 234 6.43 12.39 18.99
N VAL A 235 6.81 13.67 18.86
CA VAL A 235 8.23 14.07 18.67
C VAL A 235 9.16 13.48 19.73
N LYS A 236 8.69 13.39 20.99
CA LYS A 236 9.46 12.87 22.12
C LYS A 236 9.86 11.41 21.95
N ASP A 237 9.00 10.63 21.29
CA ASP A 237 9.18 9.20 21.12
C ASP A 237 10.00 8.85 19.87
N ILE A 238 10.32 9.83 19.03
CA ILE A 238 11.10 9.64 17.80
C ILE A 238 12.56 9.40 18.16
N ILE A 239 12.98 8.14 18.07
CA ILE A 239 14.38 7.76 18.10
C ILE A 239 14.93 7.85 16.67
N ILE A 240 15.88 8.76 16.42
CA ILE A 240 16.51 8.98 15.10
C ILE A 240 17.01 7.66 14.46
N ARG A 241 17.54 6.74 15.27
CA ARG A 241 18.00 5.43 14.79
C ARG A 241 16.87 4.59 14.16
N ASN A 242 15.66 4.63 14.75
CA ASN A 242 14.54 3.83 14.26
C ASN A 242 14.01 4.41 12.93
N LEU A 243 13.98 5.74 12.78
CA LEU A 243 13.70 6.42 11.51
C LEU A 243 14.59 5.93 10.36
N TRP A 244 15.89 5.86 10.60
CA TRP A 244 16.85 5.41 9.58
C TRP A 244 16.65 3.96 9.19
N ILE A 245 16.37 3.08 10.15
CA ILE A 245 16.14 1.66 9.84
C ILE A 245 14.85 1.49 9.03
N GLU A 246 13.76 2.16 9.40
CA GLU A 246 12.49 2.05 8.69
C GLU A 246 12.56 2.61 7.27
N THR A 247 13.22 3.75 7.09
CA THR A 247 13.43 4.32 5.74
C THR A 247 14.28 3.41 4.85
N VAL A 248 15.32 2.76 5.40
CA VAL A 248 16.13 1.77 4.66
C VAL A 248 15.29 0.54 4.27
N ILE A 249 14.44 0.03 5.16
CA ILE A 249 13.54 -1.09 4.87
C ILE A 249 12.58 -0.73 3.72
N ILE A 250 11.97 0.46 3.75
CA ILE A 250 11.08 0.90 2.68
C ILE A 250 11.83 1.04 1.36
N LEU A 251 13.04 1.61 1.36
CA LEU A 251 13.86 1.70 0.16
C LEU A 251 14.18 0.32 -0.43
N PHE A 252 14.45 -0.67 0.43
CA PHE A 252 14.66 -2.05 -0.01
C PHE A 252 13.41 -2.65 -0.66
N ILE A 253 12.22 -2.38 -0.11
CA ILE A 253 10.94 -2.78 -0.71
C ILE A 253 10.76 -2.14 -2.09
N ILE A 254 11.06 -0.84 -2.23
CA ILE A 254 10.98 -0.12 -3.51
C ILE A 254 11.92 -0.77 -4.55
N ILE A 255 13.16 -1.11 -4.16
CA ILE A 255 14.11 -1.79 -5.05
C ILE A 255 13.54 -3.14 -5.52
N ILE A 256 12.98 -3.94 -4.61
CA ILE A 256 12.33 -5.21 -4.97
C ILE A 256 11.20 -4.97 -5.98
N MET A 257 10.34 -3.96 -5.76
CA MET A 257 9.25 -3.64 -6.68
C MET A 257 9.76 -3.21 -8.07
N ILE A 258 10.88 -2.48 -8.15
CA ILE A 258 11.51 -2.12 -9.42
C ILE A 258 12.01 -3.36 -10.16
N ILE A 259 12.62 -4.32 -9.44
CA ILE A 259 13.06 -5.59 -10.03
C ILE A 259 11.85 -6.37 -10.57
N VAL A 260 10.79 -6.51 -9.77
CA VAL A 260 9.54 -7.18 -10.17
C VAL A 260 8.95 -6.51 -11.40
N TYR A 261 8.87 -5.17 -11.40
CA TYR A 261 8.38 -4.39 -12.54
C TYR A 261 9.17 -4.67 -13.82
N SER A 262 10.51 -4.68 -13.75
CA SER A 262 11.37 -5.00 -14.90
C SER A 262 11.13 -6.41 -15.44
N VAL A 263 10.98 -7.40 -14.54
CA VAL A 263 10.70 -8.80 -14.92
C VAL A 263 9.33 -8.92 -15.60
N VAL A 264 8.29 -8.28 -15.05
CA VAL A 264 6.93 -8.30 -15.64
C VAL A 264 6.93 -7.58 -16.99
N GLN A 265 7.60 -6.43 -17.09
CA GLN A 265 7.69 -5.65 -18.32
C GLN A 265 8.37 -6.43 -19.46
N ASN A 266 9.47 -7.12 -19.18
CA ASN A 266 10.18 -7.90 -20.22
C ASN A 266 9.35 -9.10 -20.73
N LYS A 267 8.44 -9.62 -19.92
CA LYS A 267 7.54 -10.73 -20.29
C LYS A 267 6.28 -10.27 -21.03
N TYR A 268 5.99 -8.97 -21.05
CA TYR A 268 4.82 -8.41 -21.73
C TYR A 268 5.00 -8.42 -23.25
N LYS A 269 4.20 -9.23 -23.96
CA LYS A 269 4.11 -9.23 -25.43
C LYS A 269 2.68 -8.91 -25.85
N LEU A 270 2.51 -7.84 -26.64
CA LEU A 270 1.21 -7.38 -27.17
C LEU A 270 0.51 -8.46 -28.01
N GLU A 271 1.27 -9.34 -28.65
CA GLU A 271 0.77 -10.45 -29.49
C GLU A 271 0.23 -11.63 -28.69
N ASN A 272 0.69 -11.83 -27.45
CA ASN A 272 0.29 -12.94 -26.56
C ASN A 272 -0.76 -12.52 -25.52
N ALA A 273 -1.32 -11.32 -25.65
CA ALA A 273 -2.33 -10.81 -24.73
C ALA A 273 -3.69 -11.48 -25.00
N ASN A 274 -4.23 -12.17 -24.00
CA ASN A 274 -5.63 -12.58 -23.98
C ASN A 274 -6.53 -11.33 -23.85
N LYS A 275 -7.85 -11.47 -24.07
CA LYS A 275 -8.83 -10.36 -23.93
C LYS A 275 -8.77 -9.65 -22.56
N ILE A 276 -8.30 -10.33 -21.51
CA ILE A 276 -8.28 -9.84 -20.12
C ILE A 276 -6.85 -9.69 -19.57
N PHE A 277 -6.01 -10.71 -19.73
CA PHE A 277 -4.65 -10.75 -19.17
C PHE A 277 -3.60 -10.51 -20.25
N SER A 278 -2.50 -9.88 -19.84
CA SER A 278 -1.39 -9.63 -20.75
C SER A 278 -0.48 -10.84 -21.00
N SER A 279 -0.50 -11.84 -20.12
CA SER A 279 0.19 -13.11 -20.31
C SER A 279 -0.44 -14.23 -19.50
N GLN A 280 -0.23 -15.49 -19.92
CA GLN A 280 -0.67 -16.68 -19.17
C GLN A 280 -0.03 -16.78 -17.77
N ASN A 281 1.17 -16.22 -17.58
CA ASN A 281 1.80 -16.22 -16.27
C ASN A 281 1.12 -15.22 -15.32
N ASN A 282 0.71 -14.05 -15.83
CA ASN A 282 -0.02 -13.06 -15.03
C ASN A 282 -1.39 -13.58 -14.62
N GLU A 283 -2.07 -14.31 -15.51
CA GLU A 283 -3.30 -15.05 -15.18
C GLU A 283 -3.08 -16.04 -14.03
N LYS A 284 -2.02 -16.87 -14.11
CA LYS A 284 -1.69 -17.84 -13.05
C LYS A 284 -1.40 -17.15 -11.71
N ILE A 285 -0.61 -16.07 -11.71
CA ILE A 285 -0.26 -15.33 -10.49
C ILE A 285 -1.52 -14.79 -9.82
N LEU A 286 -2.42 -14.16 -10.59
CA LEU A 286 -3.64 -13.59 -10.05
C LEU A 286 -4.62 -14.67 -9.57
N LEU A 287 -4.76 -15.76 -10.31
CA LEU A 287 -5.54 -16.92 -9.90
C LEU A 287 -5.04 -17.48 -8.57
N ILE A 288 -3.73 -17.64 -8.41
CA ILE A 288 -3.13 -18.11 -7.16
C ILE A 288 -3.45 -17.13 -6.03
N LEU A 289 -3.19 -15.83 -6.21
CA LEU A 289 -3.45 -14.79 -5.21
C LEU A 289 -4.92 -14.78 -4.72
N VAL A 290 -5.87 -14.77 -5.66
CA VAL A 290 -7.30 -14.76 -5.32
C VAL A 290 -7.71 -16.09 -4.66
N SER A 291 -7.17 -17.22 -5.12
CA SER A 291 -7.45 -18.52 -4.52
C SER A 291 -6.88 -18.67 -3.12
N THR A 292 -5.67 -18.15 -2.86
CA THR A 292 -5.09 -18.13 -1.51
C THR A 292 -5.87 -17.20 -0.60
N ALA A 293 -6.30 -16.04 -1.08
CA ALA A 293 -7.16 -15.15 -0.30
C ALA A 293 -8.51 -15.78 0.04
N ALA A 294 -9.15 -16.48 -0.91
CA ALA A 294 -10.39 -17.21 -0.63
C ALA A 294 -10.18 -18.33 0.40
N GLY A 295 -9.08 -19.08 0.30
CA GLY A 295 -8.69 -20.09 1.28
C GLY A 295 -8.42 -19.50 2.66
N SER A 296 -7.68 -18.39 2.72
CA SER A 296 -7.41 -17.63 3.96
C SER A 296 -8.70 -17.11 4.59
N PHE A 297 -9.59 -16.51 3.80
CA PHE A 297 -10.89 -16.03 4.27
C PHE A 297 -11.72 -17.17 4.87
N ALA A 298 -11.88 -18.28 4.14
CA ALA A 298 -12.65 -19.40 4.64
C ALA A 298 -12.02 -20.04 5.88
N SER A 299 -10.68 -20.09 5.96
CA SER A 299 -10.00 -20.58 7.17
C SER A 299 -10.33 -19.72 8.38
N LEU A 300 -10.37 -18.38 8.25
CA LEU A 300 -10.77 -17.50 9.36
C LEU A 300 -12.14 -17.91 9.93
N PHE A 301 -13.14 -18.18 9.10
CA PHE A 301 -14.47 -18.56 9.61
C PHE A 301 -14.57 -20.00 10.12
N LEU A 302 -13.90 -20.95 9.46
CA LEU A 302 -14.11 -22.37 9.72
C LEU A 302 -13.22 -22.91 10.84
N THR A 303 -12.00 -22.37 10.99
CA THR A 303 -10.98 -22.95 11.88
C THR A 303 -10.86 -22.21 13.21
N GLU A 304 -11.31 -20.95 13.26
CA GLU A 304 -11.13 -20.07 14.42
C GLU A 304 -11.81 -20.59 15.69
N SER A 305 -13.02 -21.15 15.58
CA SER A 305 -13.71 -21.76 16.73
C SER A 305 -12.93 -22.94 17.34
N PHE A 306 -12.33 -23.77 16.48
CA PHE A 306 -11.51 -24.89 16.91
C PHE A 306 -10.20 -24.42 17.55
N ILE A 307 -9.52 -23.44 16.92
CA ILE A 307 -8.29 -22.84 17.46
C ILE A 307 -8.55 -22.20 18.83
N HIS A 308 -9.65 -21.47 18.99
CA HIS A 308 -10.06 -20.92 20.28
C HIS A 308 -10.35 -21.98 21.33
N SER A 309 -10.94 -23.12 20.93
CA SER A 309 -11.17 -24.23 21.85
C SER A 309 -9.84 -24.86 22.33
N LEU A 310 -8.83 -24.94 21.45
CA LEU A 310 -7.49 -25.41 21.81
C LEU A 310 -6.76 -24.41 22.73
N GLN A 311 -6.91 -23.11 22.48
CA GLN A 311 -6.36 -22.07 23.36
C GLN A 311 -6.95 -22.14 24.77
N ARG A 312 -8.28 -22.27 24.88
CA ARG A 312 -8.98 -22.38 26.17
C ARG A 312 -8.56 -23.61 26.99
N LYS A 313 -8.14 -24.71 26.35
CA LYS A 313 -7.61 -25.90 27.04
C LYS A 313 -6.30 -25.63 27.78
N ASN A 314 -5.53 -24.62 27.36
CA ASN A 314 -4.26 -24.22 27.98
C ASN A 314 -4.41 -23.14 29.07
N GLY A 315 -5.65 -22.78 29.46
CA GLY A 315 -5.95 -21.71 30.41
C GLY A 315 -6.24 -20.36 29.73
N ASN A 316 -5.98 -19.24 30.41
CA ASN A 316 -6.10 -17.88 29.86
C ASN A 316 -5.00 -17.51 28.83
N SER A 317 -4.13 -18.46 28.45
CA SER A 317 -3.05 -18.20 27.49
C SER A 317 -3.58 -18.28 26.06
N MET A 318 -3.38 -17.20 25.28
CA MET A 318 -3.76 -17.15 23.85
C MET A 318 -2.83 -18.00 22.95
N VAL A 319 -1.85 -18.68 23.53
CA VAL A 319 -0.71 -19.26 22.83
C VAL A 319 -0.81 -20.79 22.74
N LEU A 320 -0.63 -21.34 21.54
CA LEU A 320 -0.56 -22.79 21.32
C LEU A 320 0.90 -23.26 21.33
N ILE A 321 1.19 -24.35 22.04
CA ILE A 321 2.53 -24.96 22.14
C ILE A 321 2.43 -26.47 21.91
N GLY A 322 3.46 -27.05 21.29
CA GLY A 322 3.59 -28.49 21.13
C GLY A 322 2.52 -29.08 20.20
N SER A 323 1.85 -30.15 20.63
CA SER A 323 0.93 -30.89 19.78
C SER A 323 -0.28 -30.07 19.32
N ASP A 324 -0.74 -29.11 20.13
CA ASP A 324 -1.91 -28.30 19.81
C ASP A 324 -1.57 -27.18 18.82
N LEU A 325 -0.32 -26.71 18.80
CA LEU A 325 0.17 -25.81 17.74
C LEU A 325 0.19 -26.53 16.38
N ILE A 326 0.67 -27.78 16.36
CA ILE A 326 0.70 -28.61 15.14
C ILE A 326 -0.72 -28.88 14.64
N LYS A 327 -1.66 -29.18 15.53
CA LYS A 327 -3.08 -29.37 15.18
C LYS A 327 -3.70 -28.09 14.63
N GLY A 328 -3.48 -26.95 15.29
CA GLY A 328 -4.01 -25.65 14.85
C GLY A 328 -3.46 -25.22 13.48
N LEU A 329 -2.13 -25.21 13.32
CA LEU A 329 -1.47 -24.90 12.05
C LEU A 329 -1.83 -25.90 10.95
N GLY A 330 -1.84 -27.19 11.27
CA GLY A 330 -2.17 -28.24 10.31
C GLY A 330 -3.58 -28.08 9.76
N LEU A 331 -4.55 -27.81 10.64
CA LEU A 331 -5.93 -27.59 10.26
C LEU A 331 -6.09 -26.31 9.42
N ASP A 332 -5.39 -25.23 9.77
CA ASP A 332 -5.36 -23.99 8.98
C ASP A 332 -4.78 -24.21 7.58
N ILE A 333 -3.63 -24.88 7.48
CA ILE A 333 -2.96 -25.17 6.20
C ILE A 333 -3.84 -26.07 5.33
N ILE A 334 -4.42 -27.14 5.90
CA ILE A 334 -5.31 -28.05 5.18
C ILE A 334 -6.54 -27.31 4.67
N CYS A 335 -7.17 -26.48 5.51
CA CYS A 335 -8.35 -25.70 5.13
C CYS A 335 -8.02 -24.70 4.01
N MET A 336 -6.92 -23.95 4.14
CA MET A 336 -6.48 -23.00 3.11
C MET A 336 -6.16 -23.70 1.79
N LEU A 337 -5.50 -24.85 1.81
CA LEU A 337 -5.16 -25.61 0.61
C LEU A 337 -6.39 -26.23 -0.07
N LEU A 338 -7.29 -26.85 0.68
CA LEU A 338 -8.50 -27.48 0.12
C LEU A 338 -9.41 -26.44 -0.51
N ILE A 339 -9.75 -25.39 0.24
CA ILE A 339 -10.67 -24.35 -0.24
C ILE A 339 -10.01 -23.51 -1.32
N GLY A 340 -8.72 -23.18 -1.17
CA GLY A 340 -7.94 -22.51 -2.20
C GLY A 340 -7.89 -23.32 -3.50
N PHE A 341 -7.71 -24.64 -3.45
CA PHE A 341 -7.72 -25.49 -4.63
C PHE A 341 -9.10 -25.56 -5.31
N ILE A 342 -10.17 -25.64 -4.54
CA ILE A 342 -11.56 -25.60 -5.06
C ILE A 342 -11.80 -24.25 -5.74
N ALA A 343 -11.48 -23.14 -5.06
CA ALA A 343 -11.60 -21.79 -5.61
C ALA A 343 -10.79 -21.63 -6.91
N TYR A 344 -9.54 -22.11 -6.93
CA TYR A 344 -8.69 -22.10 -8.11
C TYR A 344 -9.36 -22.83 -9.29
N LYS A 345 -9.92 -24.03 -9.08
CA LYS A 345 -10.63 -24.78 -10.14
C LYS A 345 -11.87 -24.04 -10.64
N VAL A 346 -12.67 -23.48 -9.73
CA VAL A 346 -13.90 -22.74 -10.09
C VAL A 346 -13.57 -21.50 -10.90
N ILE A 347 -12.66 -20.65 -10.41
CA ILE A 347 -12.28 -19.40 -11.09
C ILE A 347 -11.63 -19.72 -12.45
N LYS A 348 -10.77 -20.73 -12.52
CA LYS A 348 -10.17 -21.16 -13.78
C LYS A 348 -11.21 -21.64 -14.80
N ARG A 349 -12.28 -22.31 -14.36
CA ARG A 349 -13.40 -22.71 -15.23
C ARG A 349 -14.19 -21.51 -15.72
N ILE A 350 -14.44 -20.53 -14.85
CA ILE A 350 -15.12 -19.27 -15.23
C ILE A 350 -14.30 -18.50 -16.26
N LEU A 351 -13.00 -18.34 -16.03
CA LEU A 351 -12.11 -17.63 -16.97
C LEU A 351 -12.06 -18.29 -18.36
N LYS A 352 -12.04 -19.63 -18.42
CA LYS A 352 -12.10 -20.38 -19.68
C LYS A 352 -13.40 -20.16 -20.47
N ASN A 353 -14.49 -19.76 -19.82
CA ASN A 353 -15.76 -19.49 -20.50
C ASN A 353 -15.86 -18.03 -20.97
N ILE A 354 -15.01 -17.13 -20.47
CA ILE A 354 -15.03 -15.69 -20.77
C ILE A 354 -13.95 -15.31 -21.81
N VAL A 355 -12.78 -15.95 -21.74
CA VAL A 355 -11.68 -15.81 -22.71
C VAL A 355 -12.00 -16.61 -23.96
#